data_AF-A0A1B6BK45-F1
#
_entry.id   AF-A0A1B6BK45-F1
#
_cell.length_a   1.000
_cell.length_b   1.000
_cell.length_c   1.000
_cell.angle_alpha   90.00
_cell.angle_beta   90.00
_cell.angle_gamma   90.00
#
_symmetry.space_group_name_H-M   'P 1'
#
loop_
_entity.id
_entity.type
_entity.pdbx_description
1 polymer ?
#
loop_
_entity_poly.entity_id
_entity_poly.type
_entity_poly.pdbx_seq_one_letter_code
_entity_poly.pdbx_strand_id
1 'polypeptide(L)'
;MKYNLVKIGTIAMFIFILSGCAVNNPPKEAEGSDANSASQEEVINQEEASDEEVQQVKSPLIQNLENLLLDDADSVMVAAYVQDHIKEASPEEADQMIEILLQMQTALIQKSHEGLLYDSAYMEALNNTMGGVLDPEKINEIENEAVRSFYQSVVDSELTMVRYEETPVLETNWESIQAYQATFTEPFQMVIDFQDYNNLLRAEDVEDLVNRVYAMEEMLLKSSNGFAKSELTELYSTYVSRILAGPEGSYLYRLGDASDDYYKKMVVAIEGHEKSGFAKETQVMMAEETKTFNHLIDIVDAYRSNNPYGEHRWEKSVKEEGDVKVVTLSYEGEDASVSKRINAILQSAKAELIESLGASNYQIDMYKAYQSGDYATIQIYINYIAEDGQAEYDEKAVNLDLKNGILLTLNTLLKSGEDGLLDEVNTLAESDFETIPNFSLTTTGLLLTEPKESSPNIDHAVITMDQLLKNKQHKK
;
A
#
# COMPACT_ATOMS: atom_id res chain seq x y z
N MET A 1 -34.46 8.73 13.24
CA MET A 1 -33.54 9.05 14.35
C MET A 1 -32.15 8.65 13.88
N LYS A 2 -31.04 9.30 14.21
CA LYS A 2 -30.66 10.68 14.61
C LYS A 2 -29.23 10.51 15.15
N TYR A 3 -28.24 11.19 14.56
CA TYR A 3 -26.83 11.29 15.01
C TYR A 3 -25.99 10.00 14.88
N ASN A 4 -24.88 9.98 14.14
CA ASN A 4 -23.57 10.68 14.24
C ASN A 4 -22.67 10.08 15.33
N LEU A 5 -21.48 9.61 14.93
CA LEU A 5 -20.12 10.18 15.19
C LEU A 5 -19.10 9.15 14.59
N VAL A 6 -18.05 9.52 13.84
CA VAL A 6 -16.79 10.23 14.26
C VAL A 6 -16.04 9.36 15.29
N LYS A 7 -14.74 9.07 15.17
CA LYS A 7 -13.66 9.34 14.19
C LYS A 7 -12.42 8.55 14.68
N ILE A 8 -11.29 8.67 13.96
CA ILE A 8 -9.91 8.40 14.42
C ILE A 8 -9.59 6.89 14.58
N GLY A 9 -8.42 6.42 14.18
CA GLY A 9 -7.51 7.10 13.25
C GLY A 9 -6.06 6.70 13.36
N THR A 10 -5.58 6.21 12.21
CA THR A 10 -4.34 6.63 11.52
C THR A 10 -2.99 6.25 12.14
N ILE A 11 -1.97 5.81 11.37
CA ILE A 11 -0.52 6.08 11.64
C ILE A 11 0.45 4.89 12.21
N ALA A 12 1.83 4.90 12.17
CA ALA A 12 2.93 3.87 11.92
C ALA A 12 4.03 3.26 12.95
N MET A 13 5.26 2.94 12.41
CA MET A 13 6.74 2.98 12.77
C MET A 13 7.64 1.96 13.59
N PHE A 14 8.51 1.20 12.85
CA PHE A 14 10.01 0.94 12.88
C PHE A 14 10.84 0.58 14.18
N ILE A 15 12.07 -0.01 14.20
CA ILE A 15 13.33 0.18 13.41
C ILE A 15 14.20 -1.10 13.18
N PHE A 16 14.98 -1.03 12.07
CA PHE A 16 16.06 -1.84 11.45
C PHE A 16 17.25 -2.42 12.24
N ILE A 17 17.79 -3.57 11.76
CA ILE A 17 19.24 -3.96 11.50
C ILE A 17 19.30 -5.50 11.24
N LEU A 18 20.26 -6.13 10.53
CA LEU A 18 20.94 -5.92 9.23
C LEU A 18 21.76 -7.22 8.88
N SER A 19 22.20 -7.37 7.61
CA SER A 19 23.30 -8.27 7.12
C SER A 19 23.06 -9.80 7.00
N GLY A 20 23.66 -10.51 6.01
CA GLY A 20 24.64 -10.06 5.02
C GLY A 20 24.91 -11.03 3.83
N CYS A 21 25.86 -10.65 2.98
CA CYS A 21 26.07 -11.16 1.62
C CYS A 21 26.85 -12.48 1.51
N ALA A 22 26.67 -13.20 0.39
CA ALA A 22 27.53 -14.30 -0.04
C ALA A 22 28.12 -14.04 -1.44
N VAL A 23 29.45 -14.04 -1.55
CA VAL A 23 30.20 -13.86 -2.81
C VAL A 23 30.42 -15.22 -3.48
N ASN A 24 30.12 -15.33 -4.77
CA ASN A 24 30.44 -16.51 -5.58
C ASN A 24 31.41 -16.15 -6.71
N ASN A 25 32.61 -16.73 -6.68
CA ASN A 25 33.50 -16.86 -7.84
C ASN A 25 33.48 -18.33 -8.32
N PRO A 26 33.55 -18.60 -9.63
CA PRO A 26 33.28 -19.92 -10.18
C PRO A 26 34.44 -20.93 -9.97
N PRO A 27 34.15 -22.24 -9.89
CA PRO A 27 35.17 -23.27 -9.73
C PRO A 27 35.95 -23.51 -11.03
N LYS A 28 37.24 -23.81 -10.90
CA LYS A 28 38.07 -24.29 -12.01
C LYS A 28 38.70 -25.64 -11.66
N GLU A 29 38.35 -26.62 -12.48
CA GLU A 29 38.98 -27.93 -12.77
C GLU A 29 39.92 -28.55 -11.71
N ALA A 30 39.56 -29.77 -11.30
CA ALA A 30 40.39 -30.61 -10.44
C ALA A 30 41.47 -31.36 -11.25
N GLU A 31 42.71 -31.40 -10.75
CA GLU A 31 43.64 -32.51 -10.97
C GLU A 31 44.76 -32.54 -9.92
N GLY A 32 44.99 -33.69 -9.28
CA GLY A 32 46.33 -34.13 -8.86
C GLY A 32 46.80 -33.97 -7.41
N SER A 33 47.10 -35.14 -6.82
CA SER A 33 48.24 -35.43 -5.89
C SER A 33 48.25 -34.94 -4.43
N ASP A 34 48.10 -35.94 -3.57
CA ASP A 34 48.93 -36.27 -2.40
C ASP A 34 48.87 -35.47 -1.08
N ALA A 35 48.96 -36.26 -0.01
CA ALA A 35 48.98 -35.84 1.37
C ALA A 35 50.40 -35.56 1.87
N ASN A 36 50.58 -34.62 2.80
CA ASN A 36 50.89 -34.98 4.20
C ASN A 36 50.90 -33.80 5.19
N SER A 37 50.63 -34.13 6.46
CA SER A 37 51.28 -33.60 7.68
C SER A 37 51.43 -32.08 7.91
N ALA A 38 50.53 -31.57 8.76
CA ALA A 38 50.82 -30.85 10.02
C ALA A 38 51.88 -29.71 10.10
N SER A 39 51.37 -28.57 10.58
CA SER A 39 52.00 -27.58 11.49
C SER A 39 53.26 -26.83 11.06
N GLN A 40 53.11 -25.51 10.89
CA GLN A 40 53.73 -24.54 11.80
C GLN A 40 53.00 -23.18 11.79
N GLU A 41 53.14 -22.44 12.88
CA GLU A 41 52.58 -21.09 13.06
C GLU A 41 53.36 -20.07 12.22
N GLU A 42 52.66 -19.14 11.56
CA GLU A 42 53.28 -17.88 11.14
C GLU A 42 52.39 -16.69 11.56
N VAL A 43 53.01 -15.75 12.26
CA VAL A 43 52.38 -14.54 12.79
C VAL A 43 52.23 -13.53 11.65
N ILE A 44 50.99 -13.13 11.34
CA ILE A 44 50.72 -11.98 10.48
C ILE A 44 49.77 -11.04 11.22
N ASN A 45 50.08 -9.74 11.14
CA ASN A 45 49.43 -8.67 11.91
C ASN A 45 47.91 -8.66 11.74
N GLN A 46 47.21 -8.39 12.85
CA GLN A 46 45.92 -7.71 12.78
C GLN A 46 46.19 -6.28 12.28
N GLU A 47 45.95 -6.06 10.99
CA GLU A 47 45.69 -4.72 10.48
C GLU A 47 44.22 -4.44 10.80
N GLU A 48 43.95 -3.37 11.56
CA GLU A 48 42.60 -2.94 11.90
C GLU A 48 41.91 -2.43 10.63
N ALA A 49 41.30 -3.34 9.88
CA ALA A 49 40.25 -3.00 8.95
C ALA A 49 39.06 -2.54 9.78
N SER A 50 38.97 -1.22 10.01
CA SER A 50 37.74 -0.59 10.45
C SER A 50 36.67 -0.88 9.41
N ASP A 51 35.69 -1.69 9.79
CA ASP A 51 34.38 -1.71 9.12
C ASP A 51 33.76 -0.32 9.34
N GLU A 52 34.16 0.64 8.50
CA GLU A 52 33.39 1.86 8.31
C GLU A 52 32.07 1.43 7.68
N GLU A 53 31.05 1.28 8.55
CA GLU A 53 29.66 1.31 8.12
C GLU A 53 29.50 2.50 7.17
N VAL A 54 29.23 2.20 5.89
CA VAL A 54 28.85 3.23 4.93
C VAL A 54 27.44 3.67 5.28
N GLN A 55 27.34 4.49 6.32
CA GLN A 55 26.18 5.34 6.56
C GLN A 55 26.03 6.17 5.28
N GLN A 56 25.02 5.84 4.47
CA GLN A 56 24.60 6.71 3.39
C GLN A 56 24.25 8.05 4.01
N VAL A 57 25.12 9.04 3.82
CA VAL A 57 24.88 10.40 4.25
C VAL A 57 23.65 10.87 3.47
N LYS A 58 22.50 10.95 4.17
CA LYS A 58 21.26 11.43 3.56
C LYS A 58 21.50 12.79 2.92
N SER A 59 20.91 12.99 1.75
CA SER A 59 20.98 14.27 1.05
C SER A 59 20.45 15.40 1.92
N PRO A 60 21.06 16.60 1.90
CA PRO A 60 20.53 17.76 2.60
C PRO A 60 19.07 18.09 2.23
N LEU A 61 18.63 17.80 1.00
CA LEU A 61 17.25 18.03 0.57
C LEU A 61 16.27 17.10 1.31
N ILE A 62 16.55 15.79 1.31
CA ILE A 62 15.75 14.78 2.01
C ILE A 62 15.80 15.01 3.52
N GLN A 63 16.97 15.33 4.08
CA GLN A 63 17.10 15.60 5.51
C GLN A 63 16.34 16.87 5.93
N ASN A 64 16.32 17.92 5.11
CA ASN A 64 15.51 19.11 5.37
C ASN A 64 14.01 18.83 5.27
N LEU A 65 13.58 18.00 4.32
CA LEU A 65 12.18 17.54 4.22
C LEU A 65 11.77 16.71 5.45
N GLU A 66 12.63 15.79 5.92
CA GLU A 66 12.41 15.05 7.17
C GLU A 66 12.35 15.98 8.39
N ASN A 67 13.23 16.99 8.48
CA ASN A 67 13.20 18.00 9.53
C ASN A 67 11.91 18.84 9.49
N LEU A 68 11.41 19.18 8.30
CA LEU A 68 10.16 19.93 8.13
C LEU A 68 8.96 19.15 8.71
N LEU A 69 8.91 17.82 8.50
CA LEU A 69 7.88 16.94 9.08
C LEU A 69 7.96 16.87 10.61
N LEU A 70 9.17 16.96 11.17
CA LEU A 70 9.43 16.99 12.61
C LEU A 70 8.98 18.31 13.25
N ASP A 71 9.20 19.44 12.57
CA ASP A 71 8.79 20.80 12.98
C ASP A 71 7.28 21.09 12.83
N ASP A 72 6.45 20.04 12.82
CA ASP A 72 4.99 20.09 12.80
C ASP A 72 4.35 20.77 11.56
N ALA A 73 5.05 20.76 10.43
CA ALA A 73 4.53 21.24 9.14
C ALA A 73 3.26 20.52 8.69
N ASP A 74 2.37 21.24 8.02
CA ASP A 74 1.17 20.69 7.38
C ASP A 74 1.46 20.15 5.96
N SER A 75 0.43 19.56 5.33
CA SER A 75 0.55 18.97 3.99
C SER A 75 0.91 19.99 2.90
N VAL A 76 0.47 21.25 3.04
CA VAL A 76 0.72 22.32 2.08
C VAL A 76 2.17 22.79 2.19
N MET A 77 2.69 22.96 3.41
CA MET A 77 4.10 23.29 3.66
C MET A 77 5.04 22.24 3.08
N VAL A 78 4.71 20.95 3.25
CA VAL A 78 5.49 19.83 2.70
C VAL A 78 5.46 19.84 1.17
N ALA A 79 4.28 20.02 0.56
CA ALA A 79 4.15 20.07 -0.90
C ALA A 79 4.80 21.32 -1.53
N ALA A 80 4.80 22.46 -0.84
CA ALA A 80 5.51 23.66 -1.26
C ALA A 80 7.04 23.47 -1.20
N TYR A 81 7.55 22.80 -0.16
CA TYR A 81 8.97 22.42 -0.11
C TYR A 81 9.36 21.54 -1.31
N VAL A 82 8.50 20.59 -1.67
CA VAL A 82 8.69 19.76 -2.87
C VAL A 82 8.74 20.62 -4.13
N GLN A 83 7.74 21.50 -4.35
CA GLN A 83 7.68 22.41 -5.50
C GLN A 83 8.97 23.21 -5.70
N ASP A 84 9.48 23.80 -4.62
CA ASP A 84 10.66 24.67 -4.63
C ASP A 84 11.95 23.92 -4.97
N HIS A 85 12.11 22.68 -4.50
CA HIS A 85 13.40 21.98 -4.50
C HIS A 85 13.49 20.79 -5.47
N ILE A 86 12.37 20.26 -5.98
CA ILE A 86 12.39 19.03 -6.81
C ILE A 86 13.20 19.19 -8.10
N LYS A 87 13.33 20.40 -8.66
CA LYS A 87 14.17 20.67 -9.84
C LYS A 87 15.68 20.63 -9.56
N GLU A 88 16.08 20.68 -8.29
CA GLU A 88 17.49 20.65 -7.86
C GLU A 88 17.94 19.25 -7.37
N ALA A 89 16.98 18.35 -7.15
CA ALA A 89 17.17 16.98 -6.68
C ALA A 89 17.76 16.05 -7.76
N SER A 90 18.46 14.99 -7.34
CA SER A 90 18.72 13.83 -8.21
C SER A 90 17.41 13.09 -8.52
N PRO A 91 17.37 12.21 -9.54
CA PRO A 91 16.18 11.41 -9.83
C PRO A 91 15.70 10.58 -8.64
N GLU A 92 16.62 9.95 -7.93
CA GLU A 92 16.33 9.13 -6.74
C GLU A 92 15.86 9.99 -5.55
N GLU A 93 16.37 11.21 -5.43
CA GLU A 93 15.90 12.18 -4.43
C GLU A 93 14.51 12.72 -4.78
N ALA A 94 14.23 13.01 -6.05
CA ALA A 94 12.91 13.46 -6.52
C ALA A 94 11.83 12.39 -6.32
N ASP A 95 12.13 11.13 -6.66
CA ASP A 95 11.30 9.97 -6.33
C ASP A 95 10.97 9.93 -4.82
N GLN A 96 12.00 10.05 -3.96
CA GLN A 96 11.84 10.05 -2.49
C GLN A 96 11.02 11.23 -1.97
N MET A 97 11.17 12.42 -2.55
CA MET A 97 10.40 13.60 -2.17
C MET A 97 8.89 13.41 -2.41
N ILE A 98 8.51 12.77 -3.52
CA ILE A 98 7.10 12.45 -3.80
C ILE A 98 6.62 11.25 -2.98
N GLU A 99 7.44 10.22 -2.77
CA GLU A 99 7.14 9.11 -1.86
C GLU A 99 6.78 9.63 -0.45
N ILE A 100 7.63 10.52 0.11
CA ILE A 100 7.40 11.15 1.42
C ILE A 100 6.11 11.99 1.41
N LEU A 101 5.89 12.79 0.35
CA LEU A 101 4.66 13.58 0.22
C LEU A 101 3.42 12.68 0.28
N LEU A 102 3.37 11.59 -0.51
CA LEU A 102 2.22 10.70 -0.59
C LEU A 102 1.98 9.92 0.71
N GLN A 103 3.04 9.37 1.32
CA GLN A 103 2.93 8.64 2.59
C GLN A 103 2.42 9.52 3.74
N MET A 104 2.80 10.80 3.75
CA MET A 104 2.49 11.73 4.86
C MET A 104 1.23 12.56 4.62
N GLN A 105 0.83 12.80 3.36
CA GLN A 105 -0.30 13.65 2.98
C GLN A 105 -1.57 13.34 3.78
N THR A 106 -2.03 12.09 3.79
CA THR A 106 -3.27 11.70 4.51
C THR A 106 -3.21 12.01 6.00
N ALA A 107 -2.07 11.71 6.64
CA ALA A 107 -1.84 11.97 8.06
C ALA A 107 -1.87 13.47 8.39
N LEU A 108 -1.14 14.25 7.58
CA LEU A 108 -1.04 15.70 7.75
C LEU A 108 -2.39 16.38 7.50
N ILE A 109 -3.14 15.97 6.47
CA ILE A 109 -4.51 16.47 6.20
C ILE A 109 -5.44 16.19 7.38
N GLN A 110 -5.41 14.98 7.93
CA GLN A 110 -6.24 14.64 9.09
C GLN A 110 -5.91 15.53 10.31
N LYS A 111 -4.62 15.78 10.57
CA LYS A 111 -4.16 16.65 11.66
C LYS A 111 -4.50 18.13 11.45
N SER A 112 -4.31 18.66 10.25
CA SER A 112 -4.32 20.12 9.98
C SER A 112 -5.56 20.64 9.27
N HIS A 113 -6.20 19.82 8.43
CA HIS A 113 -7.20 20.28 7.46
C HIS A 113 -8.59 19.64 7.59
N GLU A 114 -8.72 18.44 8.19
CA GLU A 114 -10.01 17.73 8.24
C GLU A 114 -11.16 18.58 8.84
N GLY A 115 -10.88 19.37 9.89
CA GLY A 115 -11.88 20.28 10.48
C GLY A 115 -12.22 21.49 9.61
N LEU A 116 -11.30 21.94 8.75
CA LEU A 116 -11.46 23.10 7.87
C LEU A 116 -12.18 22.73 6.57
N LEU A 117 -11.87 21.57 5.99
CA LEU A 117 -12.43 21.12 4.71
C LEU A 117 -13.96 20.90 4.77
N TYR A 118 -14.49 20.49 5.93
CA TYR A 118 -15.93 20.35 6.15
C TYR A 118 -16.62 21.63 6.68
N ASP A 119 -15.88 22.74 6.89
CA ASP A 119 -16.51 24.01 7.22
C ASP A 119 -17.27 24.57 6.00
N SER A 120 -18.45 25.13 6.26
CA SER A 120 -19.35 25.65 5.22
C SER A 120 -18.69 26.69 4.32
N ALA A 121 -17.81 27.55 4.82
CA ALA A 121 -17.20 28.61 4.01
C ALA A 121 -16.19 28.04 3.00
N TYR A 122 -15.48 26.98 3.35
CA TYR A 122 -14.55 26.28 2.47
C TYR A 122 -15.32 25.46 1.42
N MET A 123 -16.31 24.67 1.85
CA MET A 123 -17.16 23.92 0.92
C MET A 123 -17.96 24.82 -0.04
N GLU A 124 -18.50 25.95 0.42
CA GLU A 124 -19.20 26.90 -0.45
C GLU A 124 -18.25 27.55 -1.46
N ALA A 125 -17.01 27.87 -1.08
CA ALA A 125 -16.01 28.39 -2.02
C ALA A 125 -15.65 27.34 -3.09
N LEU A 126 -15.35 26.09 -2.69
CA LEU A 126 -15.06 25.01 -3.64
C LEU A 126 -16.25 24.75 -4.59
N ASN A 127 -17.46 24.66 -4.05
CA ASN A 127 -18.63 24.24 -4.82
C ASN A 127 -19.25 25.36 -5.65
N ASN A 128 -19.50 26.53 -5.04
CA ASN A 128 -20.26 27.60 -5.68
C ASN A 128 -19.38 28.55 -6.49
N THR A 129 -18.14 28.77 -6.07
CA THR A 129 -17.18 29.61 -6.79
C THR A 129 -16.42 28.76 -7.81
N MET A 130 -15.74 27.70 -7.36
CA MET A 130 -14.78 26.97 -8.23
C MET A 130 -15.44 25.85 -9.07
N GLY A 131 -16.53 25.24 -8.59
CA GLY A 131 -17.31 24.24 -9.31
C GLY A 131 -17.08 22.79 -8.86
N GLY A 132 -16.55 22.59 -7.66
CA GLY A 132 -16.25 21.28 -7.08
C GLY A 132 -14.80 20.80 -7.28
N VAL A 133 -13.98 21.57 -7.99
CA VAL A 133 -12.54 21.34 -8.18
C VAL A 133 -11.83 22.68 -7.95
N LEU A 134 -10.62 22.66 -7.39
CA LEU A 134 -9.78 23.84 -7.20
C LEU A 134 -9.52 24.53 -8.55
N ASP A 135 -9.93 25.80 -8.65
CA ASP A 135 -9.74 26.61 -9.85
C ASP A 135 -8.94 27.88 -9.50
N PRO A 136 -7.63 27.92 -9.82
CA PRO A 136 -6.77 29.06 -9.54
C PRO A 136 -7.29 30.39 -10.07
N GLU A 137 -8.00 30.40 -11.21
CA GLU A 137 -8.50 31.64 -11.82
C GLU A 137 -9.60 32.29 -10.97
N LYS A 138 -10.34 31.49 -10.19
CA LYS A 138 -11.50 31.94 -9.40
C LYS A 138 -11.22 32.17 -7.92
N ILE A 139 -10.02 31.89 -7.40
CA ILE A 139 -9.68 32.10 -5.98
C ILE A 139 -9.92 33.55 -5.55
N ASN A 140 -9.63 34.52 -6.43
CA ASN A 140 -9.85 35.94 -6.16
C ASN A 140 -11.35 36.33 -5.99
N GLU A 141 -12.28 35.48 -6.40
CA GLU A 141 -13.73 35.68 -6.24
C GLU A 141 -14.24 35.27 -4.84
N ILE A 142 -13.44 34.50 -4.09
CA ILE A 142 -13.78 34.06 -2.72
C ILE A 142 -13.75 35.27 -1.78
N GLU A 143 -14.87 35.66 -1.17
CA GLU A 143 -14.95 36.85 -0.31
C GLU A 143 -14.20 36.71 1.04
N ASN A 144 -14.17 35.50 1.61
CA ASN A 144 -13.56 35.25 2.91
C ASN A 144 -12.04 35.11 2.77
N GLU A 145 -11.29 36.05 3.34
CA GLU A 145 -9.82 36.11 3.26
C GLU A 145 -9.16 34.83 3.78
N ALA A 146 -9.60 34.23 4.88
CA ALA A 146 -8.98 33.01 5.42
C ALA A 146 -9.16 31.80 4.49
N VAL A 147 -10.32 31.70 3.84
CA VAL A 147 -10.62 30.66 2.86
C VAL A 147 -9.82 30.91 1.57
N ARG A 148 -9.75 32.16 1.12
CA ARG A 148 -8.93 32.59 -0.03
C ARG A 148 -7.45 32.29 0.18
N SER A 149 -6.87 32.70 1.31
CA SER A 149 -5.45 32.46 1.62
C SER A 149 -5.12 30.97 1.67
N PHE A 150 -6.01 30.15 2.23
CA PHE A 150 -5.85 28.70 2.24
C PHE A 150 -5.86 28.11 0.82
N TYR A 151 -6.88 28.42 0.01
CA TYR A 151 -6.91 27.91 -1.38
C TYR A 151 -5.74 28.42 -2.22
N GLN A 152 -5.30 29.66 -2.00
CA GLN A 152 -4.08 30.19 -2.63
C GLN A 152 -2.84 29.38 -2.20
N SER A 153 -2.69 29.06 -0.91
CA SER A 153 -1.57 28.21 -0.46
C SER A 153 -1.60 26.79 -1.05
N VAL A 154 -2.78 26.22 -1.31
CA VAL A 154 -2.90 24.93 -2.01
C VAL A 154 -2.43 25.06 -3.46
N VAL A 155 -2.79 26.14 -4.17
CA VAL A 155 -2.32 26.44 -5.53
C VAL A 155 -0.82 26.74 -5.59
N ASP A 156 -0.29 27.39 -4.56
CA ASP A 156 1.15 27.67 -4.38
C ASP A 156 1.89 26.45 -3.80
N SER A 157 1.44 25.23 -4.12
CA SER A 157 2.04 23.95 -3.72
C SER A 157 1.73 22.85 -4.76
N GLU A 158 2.38 21.69 -4.67
CA GLU A 158 2.05 20.52 -5.54
C GLU A 158 0.75 19.78 -5.11
N LEU A 159 -0.26 20.50 -4.60
CA LEU A 159 -1.55 19.95 -4.18
C LEU A 159 -2.73 20.50 -5.00
N THR A 160 -3.84 19.78 -4.99
CA THR A 160 -5.12 20.17 -5.56
C THR A 160 -6.27 19.77 -4.64
N MET A 161 -7.47 20.31 -4.88
CA MET A 161 -8.67 19.93 -4.13
C MET A 161 -9.79 19.51 -5.06
N VAL A 162 -10.33 18.32 -4.84
CA VAL A 162 -11.38 17.71 -5.65
C VAL A 162 -12.50 17.25 -4.75
N ARG A 163 -13.75 17.57 -5.10
CA ARG A 163 -14.94 17.04 -4.44
C ARG A 163 -15.36 15.72 -5.10
N TYR A 164 -15.04 14.62 -4.44
CA TYR A 164 -15.56 13.30 -4.78
C TYR A 164 -16.93 13.11 -4.11
N GLU A 165 -17.98 13.07 -4.93
CA GLU A 165 -19.38 13.08 -4.50
C GLU A 165 -19.71 14.26 -3.56
N GLU A 166 -19.78 14.04 -2.25
CA GLU A 166 -20.04 15.06 -1.22
C GLU A 166 -18.79 15.42 -0.39
N THR A 167 -17.66 14.75 -0.63
CA THR A 167 -16.45 14.85 0.20
C THR A 167 -15.36 15.65 -0.52
N PRO A 168 -14.94 16.82 0.00
CA PRO A 168 -13.73 17.50 -0.48
C PRO A 168 -12.48 16.73 -0.02
N VAL A 169 -11.61 16.39 -0.98
CA VAL A 169 -10.32 15.74 -0.74
C VAL A 169 -9.22 16.68 -1.21
N LEU A 170 -8.23 16.89 -0.34
CA LEU A 170 -6.96 17.55 -0.66
C LEU A 170 -5.98 16.44 -1.08
N GLU A 171 -5.44 16.50 -2.28
CA GLU A 171 -4.64 15.43 -2.87
C GLU A 171 -3.48 15.99 -3.71
N THR A 172 -2.58 15.13 -4.15
CA THR A 172 -1.40 15.52 -4.94
C THR A 172 -1.80 15.97 -6.35
N ASN A 173 -1.27 17.10 -6.80
CA ASN A 173 -1.52 17.62 -8.14
C ASN A 173 -0.63 16.95 -9.18
N TRP A 174 -1.05 15.77 -9.67
CA TRP A 174 -0.32 15.00 -10.66
C TRP A 174 -0.08 15.73 -11.99
N GLU A 175 -0.99 16.64 -12.42
CA GLU A 175 -0.81 17.47 -13.61
C GLU A 175 0.36 18.46 -13.43
N SER A 176 0.49 19.05 -12.25
CA SER A 176 1.64 19.90 -11.90
C SER A 176 2.93 19.08 -11.81
N ILE A 177 2.90 17.91 -11.15
CA ILE A 177 4.06 17.00 -11.07
C ILE A 177 4.55 16.55 -12.46
N GLN A 178 3.65 16.39 -13.44
CA GLN A 178 4.03 16.01 -14.80
C GLN A 178 4.99 17.04 -15.46
N ALA A 179 4.96 18.31 -15.06
CA ALA A 179 5.91 19.32 -15.54
C ALA A 179 7.37 19.04 -15.12
N TYR A 180 7.59 18.16 -14.14
CA TYR A 180 8.89 17.73 -13.63
C TYR A 180 9.25 16.30 -14.04
N GLN A 181 8.47 15.65 -14.90
CA GLN A 181 8.64 14.24 -15.27
C GLN A 181 10.11 13.86 -15.59
N ALA A 182 10.81 14.68 -16.38
CA ALA A 182 12.19 14.42 -16.78
C ALA A 182 13.22 14.42 -15.63
N THR A 183 12.86 14.85 -14.42
CA THR A 183 13.70 14.76 -13.22
C THR A 183 13.70 13.35 -12.63
N PHE A 184 12.57 12.65 -12.63
CA PHE A 184 12.36 11.38 -11.91
C PHE A 184 13.07 10.18 -12.53
N THR A 185 13.16 9.06 -11.80
CA THR A 185 13.64 7.79 -12.38
C THR A 185 12.64 7.22 -13.39
N GLU A 186 13.11 6.42 -14.37
CA GLU A 186 12.25 5.82 -15.41
C GLU A 186 11.01 5.07 -14.85
N PRO A 187 11.10 4.25 -13.77
CA PRO A 187 9.91 3.67 -13.15
C PRO A 187 8.90 4.69 -12.62
N PHE A 188 9.36 5.78 -12.00
CA PHE A 188 8.51 6.79 -11.37
C PHE A 188 7.91 7.75 -12.40
N GLN A 189 8.63 8.05 -13.50
CA GLN A 189 8.08 8.75 -14.66
C GLN A 189 6.80 8.08 -15.19
N MET A 190 6.73 6.76 -15.13
CA MET A 190 5.56 6.02 -15.58
C MET A 190 4.44 5.98 -14.53
N VAL A 191 4.74 6.00 -13.22
CA VAL A 191 3.72 6.27 -12.19
C VAL A 191 2.99 7.58 -12.51
N ILE A 192 3.73 8.63 -12.84
CA ILE A 192 3.19 9.95 -13.21
C ILE A 192 2.33 9.87 -14.49
N ASP A 193 2.78 9.17 -15.54
CA ASP A 193 1.99 8.99 -16.79
C ASP A 193 0.69 8.18 -16.63
N PHE A 194 0.62 7.32 -15.61
CA PHE A 194 -0.53 6.46 -15.32
C PHE A 194 -1.46 7.00 -14.22
N GLN A 195 -1.03 7.96 -13.40
CA GLN A 195 -1.86 8.57 -12.34
C GLN A 195 -2.97 9.51 -12.83
N ASP A 196 -3.14 9.71 -14.14
CA ASP A 196 -4.27 10.48 -14.68
C ASP A 196 -5.60 9.70 -14.62
N TYR A 197 -6.18 9.70 -13.42
CA TYR A 197 -7.48 9.11 -13.11
C TYR A 197 -8.65 9.79 -13.86
N ASN A 198 -8.49 11.05 -14.29
CA ASN A 198 -9.52 11.75 -15.04
C ASN A 198 -9.58 11.28 -16.50
N ASN A 199 -8.45 10.93 -17.11
CA ASN A 199 -8.45 10.26 -18.41
C ASN A 199 -8.98 8.82 -18.33
N LEU A 200 -8.78 8.09 -17.22
CA LEU A 200 -9.42 6.78 -16.99
C LEU A 200 -10.96 6.81 -17.06
N LEU A 201 -11.57 7.90 -16.56
CA LEU A 201 -13.03 8.08 -16.61
C LEU A 201 -13.54 8.53 -17.99
N ARG A 202 -12.65 9.05 -18.86
CA ARG A 202 -12.96 9.61 -20.19
C ARG A 202 -12.49 8.74 -21.35
N ALA A 203 -11.73 7.69 -21.09
CA ALA A 203 -11.22 6.77 -22.10
C ALA A 203 -12.36 5.95 -22.74
N GLU A 204 -12.84 6.41 -23.89
CA GLU A 204 -13.85 5.70 -24.70
C GLU A 204 -13.25 4.52 -25.48
N ASP A 205 -11.91 4.44 -25.61
CA ASP A 205 -11.26 3.32 -26.29
C ASP A 205 -10.60 2.30 -25.35
N VAL A 206 -10.93 1.05 -25.62
CA VAL A 206 -10.46 -0.13 -24.90
C VAL A 206 -9.02 -0.44 -25.29
N GLU A 207 -8.64 -0.19 -26.54
CA GLU A 207 -7.30 -0.50 -27.05
C GLU A 207 -6.23 0.31 -26.31
N ASP A 208 -6.43 1.62 -26.14
CA ASP A 208 -5.52 2.49 -25.37
C ASP A 208 -5.41 2.07 -23.89
N LEU A 209 -6.52 1.69 -23.26
CA LEU A 209 -6.52 1.22 -21.87
C LEU A 209 -5.75 -0.10 -21.71
N VAL A 210 -5.94 -1.05 -22.64
CA VAL A 210 -5.23 -2.33 -22.63
C VAL A 210 -3.74 -2.15 -22.94
N ASN A 211 -3.38 -1.27 -23.87
CA ASN A 211 -1.99 -0.91 -24.15
C ASN A 211 -1.29 -0.30 -22.93
N ARG A 212 -1.98 0.56 -22.16
CA ARG A 212 -1.47 1.09 -20.88
C ARG A 212 -1.26 -0.02 -19.85
N VAL A 213 -2.17 -0.99 -19.76
CA VAL A 213 -2.00 -2.16 -18.89
C VAL A 213 -0.73 -2.94 -19.26
N TYR A 214 -0.51 -3.26 -20.54
CA TYR A 214 0.70 -3.96 -20.97
C TYR A 214 1.99 -3.17 -20.71
N ALA A 215 1.97 -1.85 -20.87
CA ALA A 215 3.10 -1.00 -20.50
C ALA A 215 3.40 -1.07 -18.99
N MET A 216 2.38 -1.08 -18.13
CA MET A 216 2.55 -1.29 -16.68
C MET A 216 3.11 -2.69 -16.37
N GLU A 217 2.63 -3.74 -17.02
CA GLU A 217 3.16 -5.11 -16.85
C GLU A 217 4.65 -5.20 -17.17
N GLU A 218 5.08 -4.61 -18.29
CA GLU A 218 6.48 -4.55 -18.68
C GLU A 218 7.35 -3.81 -17.66
N MET A 219 6.81 -2.81 -16.97
CA MET A 219 7.54 -2.01 -15.97
C MET A 219 7.57 -2.66 -14.60
N LEU A 220 6.51 -3.37 -14.18
CA LEU A 220 6.51 -4.15 -12.95
C LEU A 220 7.58 -5.26 -12.96
N LEU A 221 7.95 -5.75 -14.15
CA LEU A 221 9.06 -6.67 -14.39
C LEU A 221 10.46 -6.01 -14.35
N LYS A 222 10.57 -4.71 -14.65
CA LYS A 222 11.84 -3.98 -14.74
C LYS A 222 12.17 -3.19 -13.48
N SER A 223 11.16 -2.74 -12.72
CA SER A 223 11.34 -1.84 -11.59
C SER A 223 11.98 -2.52 -10.38
N SER A 224 13.09 -1.95 -9.92
CA SER A 224 13.75 -2.24 -8.64
C SER A 224 13.38 -1.26 -7.53
N ASN A 225 12.76 -0.12 -7.85
CA ASN A 225 12.24 0.82 -6.85
C ASN A 225 10.95 0.23 -6.24
N GLY A 226 11.00 -0.13 -4.95
CA GLY A 226 9.90 -0.78 -4.24
C GLY A 226 8.63 0.08 -4.15
N PHE A 227 8.78 1.39 -3.95
CA PHE A 227 7.65 2.33 -3.90
C PHE A 227 7.00 2.46 -5.29
N ALA A 228 7.78 2.78 -6.32
CA ALA A 228 7.26 2.90 -7.69
C ALA A 228 6.62 1.57 -8.17
N LYS A 229 7.17 0.42 -7.76
CA LYS A 229 6.58 -0.91 -8.05
C LYS A 229 5.25 -1.13 -7.30
N SER A 230 5.09 -0.58 -6.09
CA SER A 230 3.83 -0.59 -5.35
C SER A 230 2.77 0.26 -6.06
N GLU A 231 3.07 1.52 -6.35
CA GLU A 231 2.18 2.45 -7.06
C GLU A 231 1.75 1.88 -8.43
N LEU A 232 2.70 1.37 -9.24
CA LEU A 232 2.39 0.70 -10.50
C LEU A 232 1.53 -0.56 -10.33
N THR A 233 1.62 -1.26 -9.20
CA THR A 233 0.77 -2.44 -8.91
C THR A 233 -0.66 -2.02 -8.56
N GLU A 234 -0.83 -0.93 -7.82
CA GLU A 234 -2.15 -0.38 -7.49
C GLU A 234 -2.84 0.24 -8.72
N LEU A 235 -2.07 0.97 -9.54
CA LEU A 235 -2.52 1.46 -10.85
C LEU A 235 -2.90 0.31 -11.78
N TYR A 236 -2.06 -0.71 -11.94
CA TYR A 236 -2.39 -1.92 -12.70
C TYR A 236 -3.70 -2.56 -12.21
N SER A 237 -3.83 -2.80 -10.90
CA SER A 237 -5.04 -3.36 -10.28
C SER A 237 -6.29 -2.53 -10.57
N THR A 238 -6.17 -1.20 -10.54
CA THR A 238 -7.25 -0.25 -10.83
C THR A 238 -7.65 -0.26 -12.31
N TYR A 239 -6.68 -0.20 -13.23
CA TYR A 239 -6.93 -0.27 -14.67
C TYR A 239 -7.55 -1.62 -15.07
N VAL A 240 -7.00 -2.74 -14.60
CA VAL A 240 -7.53 -4.09 -14.86
C VAL A 240 -8.96 -4.21 -14.34
N SER A 241 -9.22 -3.80 -13.10
CA SER A 241 -10.58 -3.79 -12.54
C SER A 241 -11.52 -2.93 -13.38
N ARG A 242 -11.09 -1.74 -13.83
CA ARG A 242 -11.90 -0.84 -14.63
C ARG A 242 -12.20 -1.39 -16.03
N ILE A 243 -11.28 -2.12 -16.66
CA ILE A 243 -11.49 -2.75 -17.97
C ILE A 243 -12.34 -4.02 -17.82
N LEU A 244 -12.13 -4.84 -16.80
CA LEU A 244 -12.88 -6.09 -16.64
C LEU A 244 -14.29 -5.88 -16.09
N ALA A 245 -14.45 -5.03 -15.06
CA ALA A 245 -15.73 -4.77 -14.43
C ALA A 245 -16.48 -3.57 -15.05
N GLY A 246 -15.77 -2.53 -15.48
CA GLY A 246 -16.41 -1.27 -15.88
C GLY A 246 -16.97 -0.47 -14.70
N PRO A 247 -17.56 0.71 -14.94
CA PRO A 247 -18.34 1.41 -13.91
C PRO A 247 -19.45 0.50 -13.38
N GLU A 248 -19.56 0.38 -12.05
CA GLU A 248 -20.59 -0.39 -11.35
C GLU A 248 -20.74 -1.87 -11.81
N GLY A 249 -19.69 -2.48 -12.36
CA GLY A 249 -19.75 -3.86 -12.87
C GLY A 249 -20.46 -4.01 -14.23
N SER A 250 -20.72 -2.89 -14.94
CA SER A 250 -21.46 -2.87 -16.22
C SER A 250 -20.83 -3.65 -17.38
N TYR A 251 -19.53 -4.00 -17.32
CA TYR A 251 -18.85 -4.77 -18.36
C TYR A 251 -18.78 -6.28 -18.08
N LEU A 252 -19.01 -6.72 -16.84
CA LEU A 252 -18.90 -8.13 -16.43
C LEU A 252 -19.76 -9.06 -17.30
N TYR A 253 -21.01 -8.67 -17.58
CA TYR A 253 -21.91 -9.45 -18.44
C TYR A 253 -21.55 -9.38 -19.93
N ARG A 254 -20.90 -8.30 -20.37
CA ARG A 254 -20.53 -8.05 -21.77
C ARG A 254 -19.32 -8.89 -22.18
N LEU A 255 -18.37 -9.09 -21.26
CA LEU A 255 -17.25 -10.04 -21.40
C LEU A 255 -17.71 -11.50 -21.47
N GLY A 256 -18.92 -11.82 -20.99
CA GLY A 256 -19.51 -13.14 -21.13
C GLY A 256 -20.29 -13.35 -22.43
N ASP A 257 -20.44 -12.36 -23.31
CA ASP A 257 -21.25 -12.45 -24.53
C ASP A 257 -20.39 -12.23 -25.79
N ALA A 258 -20.07 -13.32 -26.48
CA ALA A 258 -19.31 -13.31 -27.74
C ALA A 258 -19.97 -12.51 -28.88
N SER A 259 -21.23 -12.09 -28.72
CA SER A 259 -21.94 -11.20 -29.66
C SER A 259 -21.85 -9.72 -29.32
N ASP A 260 -21.42 -9.33 -28.11
CA ASP A 260 -21.18 -7.93 -27.72
C ASP A 260 -19.94 -7.37 -28.42
N ASP A 261 -19.95 -6.09 -28.77
CA ASP A 261 -18.81 -5.41 -29.38
C ASP A 261 -17.65 -5.19 -28.39
N TYR A 262 -17.94 -5.13 -27.08
CA TYR A 262 -16.91 -5.08 -26.03
C TYR A 262 -16.09 -6.36 -25.98
N TYR A 263 -16.76 -7.52 -26.03
CA TYR A 263 -16.10 -8.82 -26.13
C TYR A 263 -15.16 -8.86 -27.33
N LYS A 264 -15.65 -8.45 -28.52
CA LYS A 264 -14.85 -8.47 -29.76
C LYS A 264 -13.65 -7.53 -29.68
N LYS A 265 -13.83 -6.31 -29.15
CA LYS A 265 -12.73 -5.37 -28.88
C LYS A 265 -11.69 -6.01 -27.96
N MET A 266 -12.13 -6.62 -26.86
CA MET A 266 -11.23 -7.27 -25.90
C MET A 266 -10.49 -8.48 -26.48
N VAL A 267 -11.14 -9.31 -27.31
CA VAL A 267 -10.46 -10.42 -28.02
C VAL A 267 -9.34 -9.91 -28.93
N VAL A 268 -9.57 -8.81 -29.66
CA VAL A 268 -8.54 -8.19 -30.51
C VAL A 268 -7.44 -7.56 -29.65
N ALA A 269 -7.79 -6.86 -28.58
CA ALA A 269 -6.84 -6.16 -27.71
C ALA A 269 -5.87 -7.11 -26.97
N ILE A 270 -6.25 -8.39 -26.75
CA ILE A 270 -5.39 -9.40 -26.12
C ILE A 270 -4.65 -10.32 -27.12
N GLU A 271 -4.90 -10.19 -28.42
CA GLU A 271 -4.28 -11.02 -29.47
C GLU A 271 -2.78 -10.70 -29.59
N GLY A 272 -1.92 -11.73 -29.55
CA GLY A 272 -0.46 -11.58 -29.55
C GLY A 272 0.15 -11.25 -28.17
N HIS A 273 -0.68 -11.05 -27.15
CA HIS A 273 -0.27 -10.77 -25.77
C HIS A 273 -0.55 -11.97 -24.83
N GLU A 274 -0.65 -13.20 -25.32
CA GLU A 274 -1.16 -14.36 -24.55
C GLU A 274 -0.28 -14.76 -23.34
N LYS A 275 0.93 -14.23 -23.25
CA LYS A 275 1.81 -14.40 -22.09
C LYS A 275 1.53 -13.41 -20.96
N SER A 276 0.77 -12.34 -21.23
CA SER A 276 0.39 -11.32 -20.26
C SER A 276 -0.36 -11.93 -19.07
N GLY A 277 -0.34 -11.25 -17.92
CA GLY A 277 -1.26 -11.53 -16.82
C GLY A 277 -2.68 -11.17 -17.24
N PHE A 278 -2.91 -9.89 -17.53
CA PHE A 278 -4.18 -9.34 -17.97
C PHE A 278 -4.82 -10.10 -19.15
N ALA A 279 -4.04 -10.56 -20.13
CA ALA A 279 -4.57 -11.37 -21.23
C ALA A 279 -5.14 -12.72 -20.75
N LYS A 280 -4.48 -13.40 -19.82
CA LYS A 280 -4.97 -14.66 -19.23
C LYS A 280 -6.20 -14.42 -18.36
N GLU A 281 -6.21 -13.34 -17.58
CA GLU A 281 -7.35 -12.94 -16.74
C GLU A 281 -8.59 -12.68 -17.61
N THR A 282 -8.42 -11.92 -18.69
CA THR A 282 -9.46 -11.68 -19.69
C THR A 282 -9.95 -12.99 -20.32
N GLN A 283 -9.05 -13.91 -20.67
CA GLN A 283 -9.41 -15.22 -21.22
C GLN A 283 -10.21 -16.08 -20.22
N VAL A 284 -9.86 -16.07 -18.93
CA VAL A 284 -10.63 -16.76 -17.89
C VAL A 284 -12.02 -16.14 -17.73
N MET A 285 -12.12 -14.82 -17.65
CA MET A 285 -13.41 -14.11 -17.59
C MET A 285 -14.31 -14.40 -18.80
N MET A 286 -13.73 -14.49 -20.01
CA MET A 286 -14.47 -14.84 -21.24
C MET A 286 -14.88 -16.32 -21.31
N ALA A 287 -14.13 -17.21 -20.66
CA ALA A 287 -14.41 -18.64 -20.64
C ALA A 287 -15.38 -19.08 -19.53
N GLU A 288 -15.69 -18.19 -18.57
CA GLU A 288 -16.52 -18.51 -17.40
C GLU A 288 -17.99 -18.75 -17.78
N GLU A 289 -18.45 -19.99 -17.60
CA GLU A 289 -19.84 -20.38 -17.86
C GLU A 289 -20.81 -19.86 -16.76
N THR A 290 -20.29 -19.59 -15.55
CA THR A 290 -21.07 -19.28 -14.34
C THR A 290 -21.31 -17.77 -14.16
N LYS A 291 -22.27 -17.23 -14.91
CA LYS A 291 -22.53 -15.78 -15.04
C LYS A 291 -23.27 -15.11 -13.86
N THR A 292 -22.90 -15.39 -12.61
CA THR A 292 -23.40 -14.58 -11.47
C THR A 292 -22.50 -13.36 -11.27
N PHE A 293 -23.11 -12.21 -10.98
CA PHE A 293 -22.38 -10.94 -10.77
C PHE A 293 -21.30 -11.07 -9.69
N ASN A 294 -21.66 -11.70 -8.56
CA ASN A 294 -20.76 -11.90 -7.43
C ASN A 294 -19.57 -12.82 -7.76
N HIS A 295 -19.78 -13.87 -8.56
CA HIS A 295 -18.69 -14.76 -9.02
C HIS A 295 -17.72 -14.03 -9.94
N LEU A 296 -18.24 -13.23 -10.89
CA LEU A 296 -17.42 -12.42 -11.80
C LEU A 296 -16.63 -11.33 -11.05
N ILE A 297 -17.19 -10.75 -9.97
CA ILE A 297 -16.45 -9.87 -9.06
C ILE A 297 -15.41 -10.64 -8.25
N ASP A 298 -15.76 -11.78 -7.66
CA ASP A 298 -14.81 -12.60 -6.88
C ASP A 298 -13.61 -13.04 -7.74
N ILE A 299 -13.78 -13.28 -9.06
CA ILE A 299 -12.70 -13.49 -10.03
C ILE A 299 -11.85 -12.23 -10.22
N VAL A 300 -12.45 -11.08 -10.51
CA VAL A 300 -11.72 -9.80 -10.68
C VAL A 300 -10.92 -9.45 -9.42
N ASP A 301 -11.51 -9.59 -8.22
CA ASP A 301 -10.82 -9.33 -6.95
C ASP A 301 -9.71 -10.34 -6.64
N ALA A 302 -9.89 -11.63 -7.00
CA ALA A 302 -8.82 -12.61 -6.92
C ALA A 302 -7.62 -12.22 -7.80
N TYR A 303 -7.87 -11.67 -8.99
CA TYR A 303 -6.80 -11.17 -9.87
C TYR A 303 -6.19 -9.85 -9.40
N ARG A 304 -6.98 -8.90 -8.87
CA ARG A 304 -6.45 -7.70 -8.20
C ARG A 304 -5.48 -8.02 -7.06
N SER A 305 -5.65 -9.15 -6.36
CA SER A 305 -4.72 -9.61 -5.33
C SER A 305 -3.46 -10.32 -5.88
N ASN A 306 -3.50 -10.83 -7.11
CA ASN A 306 -2.42 -11.50 -7.82
C ASN A 306 -1.73 -10.53 -8.79
N ASN A 307 -0.63 -9.88 -8.38
CA ASN A 307 0.29 -9.34 -9.38
C ASN A 307 0.89 -10.54 -10.16
N PRO A 308 0.61 -10.71 -11.46
CA PRO A 308 0.99 -11.91 -12.21
C PRO A 308 2.50 -12.00 -12.48
N TYR A 309 3.25 -10.96 -12.11
CA TYR A 309 4.70 -10.82 -12.22
C TYR A 309 5.39 -10.60 -10.86
N GLY A 310 4.64 -10.69 -9.76
CA GLY A 310 5.22 -10.65 -8.43
C GLY A 310 5.90 -11.97 -8.08
N GLU A 311 7.03 -11.88 -7.36
CA GLU A 311 7.67 -13.02 -6.66
C GLU A 311 6.75 -13.64 -5.57
N HIS A 312 5.61 -12.98 -5.32
CA HIS A 312 4.62 -13.24 -4.28
C HIS A 312 3.22 -13.22 -4.90
N ARG A 313 2.62 -14.40 -5.09
CA ARG A 313 1.24 -14.57 -5.62
C ARG A 313 0.29 -15.04 -4.53
N TRP A 314 -1.00 -14.74 -4.69
CA TRP A 314 -2.05 -14.85 -3.68
C TRP A 314 -3.35 -15.40 -4.27
N GLU A 315 -3.53 -16.72 -4.23
CA GLU A 315 -4.74 -17.36 -4.70
C GLU A 315 -5.88 -17.21 -3.67
N LYS A 316 -6.94 -16.48 -4.05
CA LYS A 316 -8.19 -16.38 -3.29
C LYS A 316 -9.10 -17.54 -3.69
N SER A 317 -9.50 -18.39 -2.75
CA SER A 317 -10.46 -19.47 -2.97
C SER A 317 -11.71 -19.28 -2.13
N VAL A 318 -12.88 -19.33 -2.77
CA VAL A 318 -14.19 -19.30 -2.11
C VAL A 318 -14.73 -20.73 -2.00
N LYS A 319 -15.22 -21.10 -0.81
CA LYS A 319 -15.91 -22.37 -0.56
C LYS A 319 -17.19 -22.15 0.22
N GLU A 320 -18.20 -22.96 -0.08
CA GLU A 320 -19.42 -23.07 0.73
C GLU A 320 -19.31 -24.34 1.58
N GLU A 321 -19.22 -24.18 2.90
CA GLU A 321 -19.12 -25.28 3.87
C GLU A 321 -20.43 -25.41 4.64
N GLY A 322 -21.47 -25.90 3.96
CA GLY A 322 -22.84 -25.88 4.46
C GLY A 322 -23.52 -24.54 4.15
N ASP A 323 -24.09 -23.89 5.17
CA ASP A 323 -24.69 -22.54 5.04
C ASP A 323 -23.64 -21.42 5.18
N VAL A 324 -22.34 -21.76 5.22
CA VAL A 324 -21.22 -20.86 5.54
C VAL A 324 -20.39 -20.56 4.28
N LYS A 325 -20.20 -19.27 3.95
CA LYS A 325 -19.16 -18.83 3.01
C LYS A 325 -17.81 -18.78 3.75
N VAL A 326 -16.82 -19.50 3.23
CA VAL A 326 -15.43 -19.43 3.67
C VAL A 326 -14.59 -18.90 2.50
N VAL A 327 -14.04 -17.71 2.64
CA VAL A 327 -13.02 -17.18 1.74
C VAL A 327 -11.66 -17.41 2.39
N THR A 328 -10.74 -18.04 1.68
CA THR A 328 -9.36 -18.25 2.14
C THR A 328 -8.36 -17.75 1.11
N LEU A 329 -7.24 -17.24 1.60
CA LEU A 329 -6.05 -16.98 0.79
C LEU A 329 -5.02 -18.09 0.95
N SER A 330 -4.37 -18.42 -0.17
CA SER A 330 -3.11 -19.17 -0.19
C SER A 330 -2.01 -18.41 -0.93
N TYR A 331 -0.80 -18.46 -0.38
CA TYR A 331 0.38 -17.81 -0.95
C TYR A 331 1.19 -18.78 -1.82
N GLU A 332 1.64 -18.32 -2.98
CA GLU A 332 2.56 -19.02 -3.87
C GLU A 332 3.75 -18.09 -4.23
N GLY A 333 4.92 -18.37 -3.67
CA GLY A 333 6.18 -17.73 -4.02
C GLY A 333 7.15 -18.72 -4.68
N GLU A 334 8.32 -18.24 -5.11
CA GLU A 334 9.31 -19.06 -5.83
C GLU A 334 9.81 -20.27 -5.02
N ASP A 335 10.04 -20.10 -3.71
CA ASP A 335 10.38 -21.21 -2.81
C ASP A 335 9.10 -21.87 -2.27
N ALA A 336 8.86 -23.12 -2.69
CA ALA A 336 7.79 -23.96 -2.18
C ALA A 336 7.87 -24.22 -0.66
N SER A 337 9.07 -24.15 -0.06
CA SER A 337 9.31 -24.28 1.38
C SER A 337 8.82 -23.05 2.15
N VAL A 338 9.12 -21.84 1.64
CA VAL A 338 8.60 -20.56 2.14
C VAL A 338 7.09 -20.53 2.00
N SER A 339 6.60 -20.92 0.81
CA SER A 339 5.16 -20.96 0.53
C SER A 339 4.41 -21.89 1.47
N LYS A 340 4.97 -23.06 1.79
CA LYS A 340 4.39 -23.98 2.78
C LYS A 340 4.37 -23.38 4.19
N ARG A 341 5.39 -22.61 4.60
CA ARG A 341 5.42 -21.95 5.92
C ARG A 341 4.35 -20.87 6.04
N ILE A 342 4.25 -19.98 5.05
CA ILE A 342 3.25 -18.91 5.03
C ILE A 342 1.83 -19.48 5.04
N ASN A 343 1.53 -20.46 4.19
CA ASN A 343 0.23 -21.12 4.20
C ASN A 343 -0.08 -21.82 5.55
N ALA A 344 0.91 -22.42 6.20
CA ALA A 344 0.72 -23.00 7.53
C ALA A 344 0.42 -21.94 8.60
N ILE A 345 1.11 -20.79 8.58
CA ILE A 345 0.85 -19.65 9.47
C ILE A 345 -0.60 -19.17 9.28
N LEU A 346 -1.03 -18.98 8.04
CA LEU A 346 -2.38 -18.51 7.70
C LEU A 346 -3.48 -19.49 8.15
N GLN A 347 -3.29 -20.79 7.94
CA GLN A 347 -4.26 -21.80 8.42
C GLN A 347 -4.29 -21.87 9.96
N SER A 348 -3.15 -21.74 10.64
CA SER A 348 -3.10 -21.69 12.11
C SER A 348 -3.79 -20.44 12.66
N ALA A 349 -3.49 -19.25 12.12
CA ALA A 349 -4.11 -18.00 12.56
C ALA A 349 -5.64 -18.00 12.40
N LYS A 350 -6.14 -18.57 11.28
CA LYS A 350 -7.57 -18.80 11.05
C LYS A 350 -8.16 -19.79 12.06
N ALA A 351 -7.48 -20.93 12.31
CA ALA A 351 -7.97 -21.94 13.24
C ALA A 351 -8.04 -21.41 14.69
N GLU A 352 -7.03 -20.66 15.13
CA GLU A 352 -7.01 -19.98 16.43
C GLU A 352 -8.20 -19.02 16.59
N LEU A 353 -8.51 -18.22 15.55
CA LEU A 353 -9.63 -17.27 15.57
C LEU A 353 -11.00 -17.96 15.54
N ILE A 354 -11.12 -19.14 14.91
CA ILE A 354 -12.36 -19.95 15.01
C ILE A 354 -12.50 -20.54 16.42
N GLU A 355 -11.40 -21.05 16.99
CA GLU A 355 -11.41 -21.71 18.29
C GLU A 355 -11.71 -20.74 19.44
N SER A 356 -11.22 -19.49 19.37
CA SER A 356 -11.49 -18.46 20.39
C SER A 356 -12.96 -18.06 20.50
N LEU A 357 -13.72 -18.15 19.40
CA LEU A 357 -15.13 -17.73 19.34
C LEU A 357 -16.09 -18.78 19.90
N GLY A 358 -15.73 -20.07 19.88
CA GLY A 358 -16.62 -21.18 20.26
C GLY A 358 -17.89 -21.33 19.39
N ALA A 359 -18.04 -20.51 18.34
CA ALA A 359 -19.23 -20.43 17.52
C ALA A 359 -19.28 -21.54 16.46
N SER A 360 -20.46 -22.14 16.27
CA SER A 360 -20.70 -23.17 15.24
C SER A 360 -21.33 -22.62 13.95
N ASN A 361 -21.67 -21.34 13.92
CA ASN A 361 -22.18 -20.64 12.74
C ASN A 361 -21.45 -19.30 12.60
N TYR A 362 -20.62 -19.22 11.55
CA TYR A 362 -19.77 -18.08 11.26
C TYR A 362 -19.59 -17.95 9.74
N GLN A 363 -19.13 -16.79 9.25
CA GLN A 363 -18.64 -16.55 7.89
C GLN A 363 -17.23 -16.00 8.02
N ILE A 364 -16.27 -16.57 7.27
CA ILE A 364 -14.87 -16.13 7.28
C ILE A 364 -14.55 -15.44 5.96
N ASP A 365 -13.91 -14.28 6.04
CA ASP A 365 -13.20 -13.68 4.92
C ASP A 365 -11.70 -13.55 5.22
N MET A 366 -10.87 -13.75 4.19
CA MET A 366 -9.42 -13.56 4.25
C MET A 366 -9.01 -12.75 3.04
N TYR A 367 -8.46 -11.57 3.25
CA TYR A 367 -7.95 -10.74 2.16
C TYR A 367 -6.59 -10.12 2.49
N LYS A 368 -5.86 -9.76 1.43
CA LYS A 368 -4.57 -9.09 1.52
C LYS A 368 -4.81 -7.60 1.73
N ALA A 369 -4.66 -7.14 2.97
CA ALA A 369 -4.87 -5.74 3.34
C ALA A 369 -3.70 -4.85 2.88
N TYR A 370 -2.48 -5.41 2.83
CA TYR A 370 -1.28 -4.69 2.41
C TYR A 370 -0.23 -5.64 1.83
N GLN A 371 0.56 -5.14 0.88
CA GLN A 371 1.81 -5.78 0.45
C GLN A 371 2.76 -4.73 -0.12
N SER A 372 4.02 -4.74 0.32
CA SER A 372 5.11 -3.97 -0.29
C SER A 372 6.42 -4.76 -0.21
N GLY A 373 7.04 -5.00 -1.37
CA GLY A 373 8.21 -5.88 -1.50
C GLY A 373 8.00 -7.24 -0.83
N ASP A 374 8.96 -7.63 0.00
CA ASP A 374 9.01 -8.88 0.78
C ASP A 374 7.99 -8.92 1.94
N TYR A 375 7.10 -7.94 2.12
CA TYR A 375 6.20 -7.83 3.28
C TYR A 375 4.73 -7.79 2.90
N ALA A 376 3.86 -8.42 3.71
CA ALA A 376 2.40 -8.31 3.56
C ALA A 376 1.64 -8.42 4.88
N THR A 377 0.40 -7.90 4.87
CA THR A 377 -0.60 -8.11 5.92
C THR A 377 -1.83 -8.79 5.32
N ILE A 378 -2.19 -9.94 5.89
CA ILE A 378 -3.45 -10.62 5.59
C ILE A 378 -4.42 -10.37 6.74
N GLN A 379 -5.56 -9.78 6.43
CA GLN A 379 -6.63 -9.59 7.40
C GLN A 379 -7.59 -10.78 7.32
N ILE A 380 -7.91 -11.37 8.47
CA ILE A 380 -8.89 -12.44 8.64
C ILE A 380 -10.06 -11.85 9.41
N TYR A 381 -11.25 -11.84 8.80
CA TYR A 381 -12.51 -11.45 9.44
C TYR A 381 -13.34 -12.69 9.70
N ILE A 382 -13.99 -12.74 10.86
CA ILE A 382 -15.05 -13.72 11.13
C ILE A 382 -16.30 -12.96 11.59
N ASN A 383 -17.39 -13.06 10.84
CA ASN A 383 -18.72 -12.66 11.29
C ASN A 383 -19.40 -13.89 11.88
N TYR A 384 -20.07 -13.79 13.03
CA TYR A 384 -20.69 -14.94 13.69
C TYR A 384 -21.96 -14.54 14.46
N ILE A 385 -22.72 -15.54 14.88
CA ILE A 385 -23.88 -15.34 15.77
C ILE A 385 -23.48 -15.74 17.19
N ALA A 386 -23.52 -14.78 18.12
CA ALA A 386 -23.21 -14.99 19.53
C ALA A 386 -24.31 -15.80 20.26
N GLU A 387 -24.04 -16.26 21.48
CA GLU A 387 -24.99 -17.09 22.27
C GLU A 387 -26.35 -16.39 22.53
N ASP A 388 -26.38 -15.06 22.55
CA ASP A 388 -27.60 -14.27 22.74
C ASP A 388 -28.39 -14.02 21.44
N GLY A 389 -27.86 -14.47 20.30
CA GLY A 389 -28.44 -14.32 18.97
C GLY A 389 -28.10 -13.00 18.25
N GLN A 390 -27.22 -12.16 18.78
CA GLN A 390 -26.70 -11.01 18.04
C GLN A 390 -25.71 -11.44 16.95
N ALA A 391 -25.63 -10.65 15.89
CA ALA A 391 -24.55 -10.75 14.92
C ALA A 391 -23.34 -9.95 15.43
N GLU A 392 -22.22 -10.64 15.59
CA GLU A 392 -20.94 -10.09 16.02
C GLU A 392 -19.87 -10.35 14.96
N TYR A 393 -18.72 -9.70 15.11
CA TYR A 393 -17.55 -9.98 14.30
C TYR A 393 -16.27 -9.87 15.13
N ASP A 394 -15.24 -10.58 14.69
CA ASP A 394 -13.89 -10.54 15.22
C ASP A 394 -12.89 -10.48 14.05
N GLU A 395 -11.69 -9.94 14.29
CA GLU A 395 -10.67 -9.76 13.25
C GLU A 395 -9.25 -10.06 13.74
N LYS A 396 -8.41 -10.55 12.83
CA LYS A 396 -7.00 -10.82 13.08
C LYS A 396 -6.15 -10.49 11.86
N ALA A 397 -5.20 -9.59 12.04
CA ALA A 397 -4.15 -9.29 11.09
C ALA A 397 -3.01 -10.31 11.23
N VAL A 398 -2.46 -10.73 10.10
CA VAL A 398 -1.34 -11.65 10.01
C VAL A 398 -0.26 -10.99 9.16
N ASN A 399 0.74 -10.42 9.82
CA ASN A 399 1.88 -9.78 9.16
C ASN A 399 2.94 -10.82 8.82
N LEU A 400 3.48 -10.74 7.61
CA LEU A 400 4.33 -11.75 7.03
C LEU A 400 5.55 -11.11 6.39
N ASP A 401 6.70 -11.70 6.67
CA ASP A 401 7.89 -11.61 5.81
C ASP A 401 7.80 -12.80 4.83
N LEU A 402 7.57 -12.45 3.57
CA LEU A 402 7.29 -13.35 2.46
C LEU A 402 8.56 -14.00 1.88
N LYS A 403 9.73 -13.46 2.19
CA LYS A 403 11.04 -13.96 1.78
C LYS A 403 11.52 -15.07 2.70
N ASN A 404 11.46 -14.83 4.00
CA ASN A 404 11.85 -15.81 5.02
C ASN A 404 10.69 -16.77 5.35
N GLY A 405 9.44 -16.37 5.09
CA GLY A 405 8.24 -17.14 5.38
C GLY A 405 7.99 -17.24 6.87
N ILE A 406 8.04 -16.10 7.57
CA ILE A 406 7.86 -15.98 9.02
C ILE A 406 6.71 -15.04 9.37
N LEU A 407 6.06 -15.32 10.51
CA LEU A 407 5.08 -14.42 11.11
C LEU A 407 5.85 -13.25 11.75
N LEU A 408 5.51 -12.03 11.35
CA LEU A 408 6.00 -10.83 12.00
C LEU A 408 5.12 -10.51 13.20
N THR A 409 5.73 -10.52 14.38
CA THR A 409 5.19 -9.88 15.57
C THR A 409 5.64 -8.42 15.62
N LEU A 410 4.89 -7.56 16.33
CA LEU A 410 5.29 -6.19 16.59
C LEU A 410 6.68 -6.15 17.25
N ASN A 411 6.91 -7.06 18.20
CA ASN A 411 8.20 -7.25 18.87
C ASN A 411 9.35 -7.53 17.88
N THR A 412 9.17 -8.39 16.87
CA THR A 412 10.19 -8.67 15.85
C THR A 412 10.40 -7.54 14.85
N LEU A 413 9.38 -6.72 14.57
CA LEU A 413 9.50 -5.54 13.71
C LEU A 413 10.26 -4.40 14.41
N LEU A 414 9.99 -4.17 15.70
CA LEU A 414 10.57 -3.05 16.46
C LEU A 414 11.95 -3.40 17.05
N LYS A 415 12.24 -4.67 17.35
CA LYS A 415 13.55 -5.11 17.91
C LYS A 415 14.72 -5.07 16.94
N SER A 416 14.51 -4.84 15.65
CA SER A 416 15.62 -5.07 14.72
C SER A 416 16.80 -4.12 14.93
N GLY A 417 16.63 -2.90 15.50
CA GLY A 417 17.80 -2.18 16.04
C GLY A 417 17.73 -0.68 16.36
N GLU A 418 16.73 -0.18 17.10
CA GLU A 418 16.95 0.97 17.99
C GLU A 418 16.27 0.74 19.35
N ASP A 419 17.05 0.79 20.44
CA ASP A 419 16.54 0.74 21.81
C ASP A 419 15.67 1.97 22.09
N GLY A 420 14.34 1.85 21.93
CA GLY A 420 13.40 2.91 22.34
C GLY A 420 12.01 2.89 21.71
N LEU A 421 11.84 2.39 20.47
CA LEU A 421 10.52 2.47 19.80
C LEU A 421 9.47 1.54 20.42
N LEU A 422 9.87 0.46 21.06
CA LEU A 422 8.97 -0.39 21.85
C LEU A 422 8.30 0.42 22.98
N ASP A 423 9.10 1.18 23.75
CA ASP A 423 8.61 2.05 24.83
C ASP A 423 7.80 3.24 24.29
N GLU A 424 8.09 3.68 23.07
CA GLU A 424 7.38 4.77 22.41
C GLU A 424 5.98 4.33 21.95
N VAL A 425 5.88 3.17 21.31
CA VAL A 425 4.60 2.52 20.96
C VAL A 425 3.77 2.23 22.20
N ASN A 426 4.38 1.70 23.29
CA ASN A 426 3.72 1.57 24.60
C ASN A 426 3.16 2.91 25.13
N THR A 427 3.90 4.00 24.95
CA THR A 427 3.49 5.33 25.44
C THR A 427 2.31 5.88 24.64
N LEU A 428 2.27 5.62 23.33
CA LEU A 428 1.27 6.17 22.40
C LEU A 428 0.00 5.31 22.31
N ALA A 429 0.09 4.00 22.59
CA ALA A 429 -1.07 3.12 22.70
C ALA A 429 -1.82 3.26 24.04
N GLU A 430 -1.23 3.92 25.06
CA GLU A 430 -1.71 3.95 26.45
C GLU A 430 -1.90 2.55 27.12
N SER A 431 -1.46 1.48 26.45
CA SER A 431 -1.57 0.08 26.86
C SER A 431 -0.23 -0.67 26.78
N ASP A 432 -0.13 -1.81 27.45
CA ASP A 432 1.09 -2.64 27.47
C ASP A 432 1.18 -3.48 26.19
N PHE A 433 2.19 -3.24 25.35
CA PHE A 433 2.31 -3.85 24.02
C PHE A 433 2.40 -5.38 24.05
N GLU A 434 2.84 -6.00 25.16
CA GLU A 434 2.81 -7.47 25.30
C GLU A 434 1.37 -8.02 25.29
N THR A 435 0.37 -7.14 25.45
CA THR A 435 -1.06 -7.45 25.41
C THR A 435 -1.77 -7.05 24.11
N ILE A 436 -1.15 -6.25 23.22
CA ILE A 436 -1.76 -5.87 21.93
C ILE A 436 -1.67 -7.07 20.97
N PRO A 437 -2.79 -7.78 20.69
CA PRO A 437 -2.75 -9.07 20.01
C PRO A 437 -2.78 -8.92 18.49
N ASN A 438 -3.11 -7.73 18.00
CA ASN A 438 -3.51 -7.47 16.62
C ASN A 438 -2.93 -6.15 16.12
N PHE A 439 -2.19 -6.19 15.02
CA PHE A 439 -1.64 -5.01 14.35
C PHE A 439 -1.48 -5.28 12.86
N SER A 440 -1.49 -4.26 12.01
CA SER A 440 -1.37 -4.37 10.55
C SER A 440 -0.25 -3.49 10.01
N LEU A 441 0.47 -3.93 8.98
CA LEU A 441 1.25 -3.04 8.11
C LEU A 441 0.29 -2.43 7.06
N THR A 442 0.51 -1.17 6.72
CA THR A 442 -0.29 -0.34 5.80
C THR A 442 0.64 0.62 5.05
N THR A 443 0.14 1.27 4.00
CA THR A 443 0.88 2.30 3.24
C THR A 443 1.35 3.48 4.09
N THR A 444 0.57 3.87 5.09
CA THR A 444 0.94 4.95 6.03
C THR A 444 1.75 4.45 7.23
N GLY A 445 1.85 3.13 7.44
CA GLY A 445 2.48 2.59 8.65
C GLY A 445 1.98 1.28 9.21
N LEU A 446 2.43 0.94 10.42
CA LEU A 446 1.67 0.09 11.36
C LEU A 446 0.22 0.60 11.54
N LEU A 447 -0.63 -0.22 12.15
CA LEU A 447 -1.97 0.09 12.63
C LEU A 447 -2.21 -0.86 13.79
N LEU A 448 -2.49 -0.37 15.01
CA LEU A 448 -2.77 -1.26 16.14
C LEU A 448 -4.30 -1.39 16.31
N THR A 449 -4.74 -2.58 16.66
CA THR A 449 -6.14 -2.85 16.96
C THR A 449 -6.23 -3.34 18.39
N GLU A 450 -6.75 -2.50 19.28
CA GLU A 450 -6.94 -2.88 20.67
C GLU A 450 -8.11 -3.86 20.82
N PRO A 451 -7.96 -4.93 21.62
CA PRO A 451 -9.05 -5.86 21.87
C PRO A 451 -10.09 -5.22 22.80
N LYS A 452 -11.36 -5.21 22.36
CA LYS A 452 -12.48 -4.67 23.15
C LYS A 452 -12.76 -5.50 24.41
N GLU A 453 -13.15 -4.82 25.48
CA GLU A 453 -13.94 -5.44 26.56
C GLU A 453 -15.46 -5.15 26.49
N SER A 454 -15.97 -4.12 25.77
CA SER A 454 -17.43 -3.80 25.82
C SER A 454 -18.09 -2.86 24.77
N SER A 455 -17.39 -2.37 23.72
CA SER A 455 -17.97 -1.42 22.74
C SER A 455 -18.46 -2.08 21.43
N PRO A 456 -19.51 -1.59 20.76
CA PRO A 456 -19.82 -2.00 19.38
C PRO A 456 -18.85 -1.40 18.33
N ASN A 457 -18.21 -0.26 18.61
CA ASN A 457 -17.23 0.36 17.71
C ASN A 457 -15.82 -0.12 18.08
N ILE A 458 -14.99 -0.53 17.11
CA ILE A 458 -13.55 -0.73 17.34
C ILE A 458 -12.92 0.65 17.42
N ASP A 459 -12.27 0.93 18.55
CA ASP A 459 -11.39 2.07 18.69
C ASP A 459 -10.03 1.62 18.16
N HIS A 460 -9.65 2.12 16.99
CA HIS A 460 -8.34 1.83 16.39
C HIS A 460 -7.33 2.83 16.95
N ALA A 461 -6.29 2.33 17.64
CA ALA A 461 -5.15 3.12 18.11
C ALA A 461 -3.98 2.95 17.15
N VAL A 462 -3.52 4.04 16.57
CA VAL A 462 -2.73 4.00 15.32
C VAL A 462 -1.71 5.19 15.48
N ILE A 463 -0.42 5.07 15.07
CA ILE A 463 0.75 5.82 15.66
C ILE A 463 1.94 6.27 14.70
N THR A 464 1.96 7.44 14.03
CA THR A 464 2.74 7.77 12.76
C THR A 464 4.21 7.51 12.58
N MET A 465 4.58 7.48 11.29
CA MET A 465 5.87 7.96 10.82
C MET A 465 6.11 9.35 11.41
N ASP A 466 5.25 10.34 11.16
CA ASP A 466 5.12 11.61 11.94
C ASP A 466 5.21 11.48 13.50
N GLN A 467 4.31 10.79 14.22
CA GLN A 467 4.36 10.66 15.68
C GLN A 467 5.63 9.97 16.21
N LEU A 468 6.12 8.90 15.58
CA LEU A 468 7.30 8.13 16.03
C LEU A 468 8.63 8.70 15.51
N LEU A 469 8.60 9.53 14.46
CA LEU A 469 9.71 10.45 14.17
C LEU A 469 9.81 11.51 15.28
N LYS A 470 8.67 11.97 15.82
CA LYS A 470 8.62 13.11 16.78
C LYS A 470 9.14 12.77 18.18
N ASN A 471 8.67 11.73 18.88
CA ASN A 471 9.16 11.52 20.25
C ASN A 471 10.60 10.97 20.31
N LYS A 472 11.12 10.42 19.21
CA LYS A 472 12.55 10.13 19.02
C LYS A 472 13.46 11.35 19.24
N GLN A 473 12.97 12.58 19.02
CA GLN A 473 13.73 13.80 19.35
C GLN A 473 13.66 14.21 20.83
N HIS A 474 12.55 13.97 21.53
CA HIS A 474 12.38 14.41 22.93
C HIS A 474 13.26 13.65 23.95
N LYS A 475 14.05 12.66 23.51
CA LYS A 475 14.97 11.86 24.32
C LYS A 475 16.45 11.98 23.90
N LYS A 476 16.80 12.88 22.98
CA LYS A 476 18.19 13.28 22.65
C LYS A 476 18.54 14.63 23.26
#